data_AF-A0A914K804-F1
#
_entry.id   AF-A0A914K804-F1
#
_cell.length_a   1.000
_cell.length_b   1.000
_cell.length_c   1.000
_cell.angle_alpha   90.00
_cell.angle_beta   90.00
_cell.angle_gamma   90.00
#
_symmetry.space_group_name_H-M   'P 1'
#
loop_
_entity.id
_entity.type
_entity.pdbx_description
1 polymer ?
#
loop_
_entity_poly.entity_id
_entity_poly.type
_entity_poly.pdbx_seq_one_letter_code
_entity_poly.pdbx_strand_id
1 'polypeptide(L)'
;MALYFVYMGPSCILQDFLFPGGKQNFWTGFVGYLFHGQWLQDLFIQDVTSFNRLITIMYPKATLFFSRKNTIKLAVGVYIAGFFIAWVANYWMPCCNFYLYYKSYSYTFLDYEDNVANYFIDTPINVVCSILAVVNYATIYSYVRISNKKVTKVMEISVQHARKSQELRYAFQFAFCTGCCVVTWISFRVMSLAMGGTNSPIFFSLTILQILHSSANSLVFLIFNKDVRQQFKHHIFGQVQIKQPMCRSVSSYTRECTRPTKSIL
;
A
#
# COMPACT_ATOMS: atom_id res chain seq x y z
N MET A 1 -7.56 -8.33 -4.28
CA MET A 1 -7.68 -9.71 -3.73
C MET A 1 -9.06 -10.32 -3.96
N ALA A 2 -10.15 -9.71 -3.48
CA ALA A 2 -11.51 -10.27 -3.65
C ALA A 2 -11.87 -10.56 -5.12
N LEU A 3 -11.52 -9.66 -6.05
CA LEU A 3 -11.76 -9.85 -7.49
C LEU A 3 -11.04 -11.10 -8.05
N TYR A 4 -9.84 -11.43 -7.57
CA TYR A 4 -9.15 -12.65 -8.01
C TYR A 4 -9.85 -13.92 -7.52
N PHE A 5 -10.36 -13.93 -6.28
CA PHE A 5 -11.04 -15.11 -5.74
C PHE A 5 -12.46 -15.28 -6.29
N VAL A 6 -13.21 -14.19 -6.42
CA VAL A 6 -14.64 -14.22 -6.75
C VAL A 6 -14.89 -14.25 -8.26
N TYR A 7 -14.03 -13.61 -9.06
CA TYR A 7 -14.17 -13.56 -10.51
C TYR A 7 -13.12 -14.42 -11.21
N MET A 8 -11.83 -14.15 -10.95
CA MET A 8 -10.76 -14.81 -11.71
C MET A 8 -10.70 -16.33 -11.44
N GLY A 9 -10.80 -16.76 -10.19
CA GLY A 9 -10.77 -18.17 -9.80
C GLY A 9 -11.82 -19.00 -10.53
N PRO A 10 -13.12 -18.65 -10.44
CA PRO A 10 -14.17 -19.35 -11.18
C PRO A 10 -13.99 -19.28 -12.70
N SER A 11 -13.60 -18.14 -13.26
CA SER A 11 -13.32 -18.03 -14.70
C SER A 11 -12.17 -18.93 -15.17
N CYS A 12 -11.13 -19.11 -14.36
CA CYS A 12 -10.05 -20.06 -14.65
C CYS A 12 -10.51 -21.52 -14.55
N ILE A 13 -11.40 -21.87 -13.62
CA ILE A 13 -11.94 -23.23 -13.51
C ILE A 13 -12.86 -23.56 -14.70
N LEU A 14 -13.71 -22.61 -15.06
CA LEU A 14 -14.66 -22.75 -16.17
C LEU A 14 -13.99 -22.61 -17.55
N GLN A 15 -12.75 -22.09 -17.60
CA GLN A 15 -12.02 -21.77 -18.84
C GLN A 15 -12.85 -20.86 -19.77
N ASP A 16 -13.66 -19.98 -19.18
CA ASP A 16 -14.51 -19.02 -19.87
C ASP A 16 -14.79 -17.79 -18.99
N PHE A 17 -15.31 -16.74 -19.62
CA PHE A 17 -15.85 -15.59 -18.92
C PHE A 17 -17.11 -15.98 -18.13
N LEU A 18 -17.23 -15.49 -16.91
CA LEU A 18 -18.41 -15.72 -16.06
C LEU A 18 -19.70 -15.11 -16.64
N PHE A 19 -19.58 -14.06 -17.46
CA PHE A 19 -20.72 -13.35 -18.03
C PHE A 19 -20.86 -13.62 -19.53
N PRO A 20 -22.08 -13.92 -20.03
CA PRO A 20 -22.33 -14.14 -21.44
C PRO A 20 -22.05 -12.87 -22.26
N GLY A 21 -21.31 -12.97 -23.36
CA GLY A 21 -20.80 -11.82 -24.12
C GLY A 21 -19.30 -11.56 -23.92
N GLY A 22 -18.64 -12.35 -23.07
CA GLY A 22 -17.18 -12.45 -23.01
C GLY A 22 -16.50 -11.13 -22.68
N LYS A 23 -15.43 -10.80 -23.42
CA LYS A 23 -14.61 -9.59 -23.22
C LYS A 23 -15.34 -8.27 -23.51
N GLN A 24 -16.41 -8.29 -24.31
CA GLN A 24 -17.19 -7.08 -24.65
C GLN A 24 -18.40 -6.88 -23.72
N ASN A 25 -18.67 -7.82 -22.81
CA ASN A 25 -19.77 -7.68 -21.87
C ASN A 25 -19.49 -6.54 -20.87
N PHE A 26 -20.53 -5.75 -20.57
CA PHE A 26 -20.47 -4.66 -19.59
C PHE A 26 -19.93 -5.10 -18.22
N TRP A 27 -20.37 -6.24 -17.70
CA TRP A 27 -19.96 -6.77 -16.38
C TRP A 27 -18.51 -7.21 -16.37
N THR A 28 -18.01 -7.79 -17.46
CA THR A 28 -16.58 -8.11 -17.63
C THR A 28 -15.72 -6.84 -17.59
N GLY A 29 -16.15 -5.79 -18.30
CA GLY A 29 -15.49 -4.48 -18.28
C GLY A 29 -15.59 -3.81 -16.90
N PHE A 30 -16.73 -3.91 -16.22
CA PHE A 30 -16.92 -3.35 -14.88
C PHE A 30 -15.98 -3.99 -13.84
N VAL A 31 -15.79 -5.31 -13.89
CA VAL A 31 -14.81 -6.01 -13.04
C VAL A 31 -13.39 -5.52 -13.31
N GLY A 32 -13.05 -5.32 -14.59
CA GLY A 32 -11.76 -4.75 -14.98
C GLY A 32 -11.58 -3.30 -14.50
N TYR A 33 -12.61 -2.47 -14.58
CA TYR A 33 -12.65 -1.13 -14.02
C TYR A 33 -12.42 -1.13 -12.51
N LEU A 34 -13.08 -2.02 -11.75
CA LEU A 34 -12.88 -2.12 -10.30
C LEU A 34 -11.44 -2.51 -9.96
N PHE A 35 -10.86 -3.44 -10.72
CA PHE A 35 -9.46 -3.82 -10.56
C PHE A 35 -8.53 -2.63 -10.81
N HIS A 36 -8.74 -1.91 -11.91
CA HIS A 36 -7.92 -0.77 -12.29
C HIS A 36 -8.06 0.38 -11.26
N GLY A 37 -9.28 0.68 -10.82
CA GLY A 37 -9.52 1.68 -9.77
C GLY A 37 -8.83 1.33 -8.46
N GLN A 38 -8.87 0.06 -8.06
CA GLN A 38 -8.17 -0.41 -6.86
C GLN A 38 -6.65 -0.27 -7.00
N TRP A 39 -6.09 -0.57 -8.18
CA TRP A 39 -4.65 -0.37 -8.45
C TRP A 39 -4.22 1.09 -8.28
N LEU A 40 -4.96 2.03 -8.87
CA LEU A 40 -4.66 3.47 -8.76
C LEU A 40 -4.80 4.00 -7.32
N GLN A 41 -5.78 3.49 -6.57
CA GLN A 41 -5.94 3.84 -5.16
C GLN A 41 -4.75 3.40 -4.31
N ASP A 42 -4.26 2.18 -4.52
CA ASP A 42 -3.11 1.67 -3.77
C ASP A 42 -1.87 2.55 -4.02
N LEU A 43 -1.63 2.98 -5.26
CA LEU A 43 -0.54 3.91 -5.61
C LEU A 43 -0.67 5.26 -4.87
N PHE A 44 -1.83 5.90 -4.96
CA PHE A 44 -2.04 7.21 -4.36
C PHE A 44 -2.01 7.18 -2.83
N ILE A 45 -2.56 6.13 -2.20
CA ILE A 45 -2.50 5.96 -0.75
C ILE A 45 -1.05 5.78 -0.30
N GLN A 46 -0.25 5.02 -1.05
CA GLN A 46 1.16 4.82 -0.76
C GLN A 46 1.95 6.13 -0.82
N ASP A 47 1.71 6.96 -1.83
CA ASP A 47 2.34 8.28 -1.95
C ASP A 47 1.92 9.23 -0.84
N VAL A 48 0.62 9.35 -0.58
CA VAL A 48 0.10 10.19 0.51
C VAL A 48 0.67 9.76 1.87
N THR A 49 0.77 8.46 2.10
CA THR A 49 1.36 7.92 3.34
C THR A 49 2.85 8.26 3.44
N SER A 50 3.56 8.20 2.32
CA SER A 50 4.97 8.60 2.22
C SER A 50 5.17 10.08 2.55
N PHE A 51 4.37 10.97 1.94
CA PHE A 51 4.42 12.41 2.21
C PHE A 51 4.04 12.77 3.63
N ASN A 52 3.00 12.13 4.19
CA ASN A 52 2.62 12.32 5.58
C ASN A 52 3.78 12.01 6.54
N ARG A 53 4.50 10.91 6.28
CA ARG A 53 5.67 10.52 7.08
C ARG A 53 6.84 11.48 6.90
N LEU A 54 7.13 11.88 5.67
CA LEU A 54 8.16 12.88 5.36
C LEU A 54 7.92 14.18 6.14
N ILE A 55 6.69 14.72 6.07
CA ILE A 55 6.31 15.96 6.74
C ILE A 55 6.38 15.78 8.26
N THR A 56 5.91 14.67 8.80
CA THR A 56 5.94 14.42 10.24
C THR A 56 7.37 14.35 10.81
N ILE A 57 8.31 13.79 10.05
CA ILE A 57 9.69 13.60 10.47
C ILE A 57 10.53 14.87 10.28
N MET A 58 10.40 15.54 9.13
CA MET A 58 11.25 16.68 8.76
C MET A 58 10.67 18.03 9.20
N TYR A 59 9.34 18.15 9.23
CA TYR A 59 8.63 19.40 9.50
C TYR A 59 7.62 19.22 10.65
N PRO A 60 8.09 18.97 11.90
CA PRO A 60 7.20 18.69 13.02
C PRO A 60 6.19 19.81 13.30
N LYS A 61 6.50 21.07 12.97
CA LYS A 61 5.57 22.21 13.08
C LYS A 61 4.48 22.22 11.98
N ALA A 62 4.72 21.57 10.85
CA ALA A 62 3.76 21.45 9.74
C ALA A 62 2.84 20.22 9.87
N THR A 63 2.99 19.42 10.93
CA THR A 63 2.13 18.25 11.22
C THR A 63 0.65 18.58 11.36
N LEU A 64 0.32 19.85 11.65
CA LEU A 64 -1.07 20.35 11.66
C LEU A 64 -1.76 20.20 10.30
N PHE A 65 -1.01 20.16 9.20
CA PHE A 65 -1.56 19.91 7.87
C PHE A 65 -2.22 18.52 7.80
N PHE A 66 -1.58 17.50 8.37
CA PHE A 66 -2.10 16.13 8.48
C PHE A 66 -2.85 15.88 9.80
N SER A 67 -3.76 16.79 10.16
CA SER A 67 -4.72 16.52 11.23
C SER A 67 -5.63 15.34 10.87
N ARG A 68 -6.18 14.63 11.87
CA ARG A 68 -7.10 13.49 11.65
C ARG A 68 -8.23 13.81 10.67
N LYS A 69 -8.81 15.01 10.76
CA LYS A 69 -9.89 15.46 9.87
C LYS A 69 -9.39 15.66 8.43
N ASN A 70 -8.22 16.25 8.24
CA ASN A 70 -7.64 16.46 6.91
C ASN A 70 -7.18 15.15 6.28
N THR A 71 -6.61 14.23 7.07
CA THR A 71 -6.21 12.90 6.59
C THR A 71 -7.42 12.09 6.12
N ILE A 72 -8.56 12.16 6.81
CA ILE A 72 -9.80 11.51 6.36
C ILE A 72 -10.29 12.13 5.05
N LYS A 73 -10.31 13.47 4.95
CA LYS A 73 -10.70 14.16 3.70
C LYS A 73 -9.80 13.78 2.53
N LEU A 74 -8.48 13.75 2.76
CA LEU A 74 -7.49 13.38 1.76
C LEU A 74 -7.66 11.91 1.34
N ALA A 75 -7.87 11.00 2.29
CA ALA A 75 -8.13 9.59 1.99
C ALA A 75 -9.38 9.44 1.12
N VAL A 76 -10.50 10.06 1.49
CA VAL A 76 -11.74 10.03 0.68
C VAL A 76 -11.49 10.62 -0.71
N GLY A 77 -10.76 11.72 -0.81
CA GLY A 77 -10.39 12.34 -2.09
C GLY A 77 -9.56 11.41 -2.97
N VAL A 78 -8.59 10.69 -2.40
CA VAL A 78 -7.77 9.69 -3.11
C VAL A 78 -8.63 8.55 -3.66
N TYR A 79 -9.57 8.03 -2.88
CA TYR A 79 -10.47 6.97 -3.33
C TYR A 79 -11.32 7.41 -4.53
N ILE A 80 -11.91 8.61 -4.45
CA ILE A 80 -12.71 9.20 -5.53
C ILE A 80 -11.83 9.43 -6.76
N ALA A 81 -10.65 10.02 -6.60
CA ALA A 81 -9.74 10.31 -7.70
C ALA A 81 -9.28 9.02 -8.42
N GLY A 82 -8.91 7.97 -7.69
CA GLY A 82 -8.49 6.69 -8.27
C GLY A 82 -9.57 6.04 -9.12
N PHE A 83 -10.81 5.99 -8.62
CA PHE A 83 -11.94 5.48 -9.40
C PHE A 83 -12.31 6.39 -10.57
N PHE A 84 -12.27 7.71 -10.39
CA PHE A 84 -12.55 8.64 -11.48
C PHE A 84 -11.55 8.51 -12.64
N ILE A 85 -10.25 8.43 -12.34
CA ILE A 85 -9.21 8.23 -13.36
C ILE A 85 -9.39 6.87 -14.04
N ALA A 86 -9.66 5.80 -13.28
CA ALA A 86 -9.95 4.50 -13.87
C ALA A 86 -11.20 4.53 -14.76
N TRP A 87 -12.22 5.32 -14.41
CA TRP A 87 -13.42 5.47 -15.22
C TRP A 87 -13.10 6.18 -16.55
N VAL A 88 -12.29 7.24 -16.51
CA VAL A 88 -11.80 7.92 -17.73
C VAL A 88 -10.99 6.94 -18.58
N ALA A 89 -10.06 6.19 -17.99
CA ALA A 89 -9.20 5.24 -18.71
C ALA A 89 -9.99 4.12 -19.39
N ASN A 90 -11.08 3.63 -18.78
CA ASN A 90 -11.86 2.51 -19.32
C ASN A 90 -13.04 2.94 -20.21
N TYR A 91 -13.81 3.95 -19.79
CA TYR A 91 -15.08 4.30 -20.44
C TYR A 91 -14.99 5.53 -21.33
N TRP A 92 -14.09 6.47 -21.04
CA TRP A 92 -13.88 7.65 -21.89
C TRP A 92 -12.96 7.36 -23.07
N MET A 93 -12.03 6.40 -22.90
CA MET A 93 -11.12 5.93 -23.96
C MET A 93 -11.58 4.54 -24.46
N PRO A 94 -12.52 4.48 -25.43
CA PRO A 94 -13.29 3.27 -25.72
C PRO A 94 -12.48 2.08 -26.27
N CYS A 95 -11.28 2.30 -26.81
CA CYS A 95 -10.42 1.22 -27.32
C CYS A 95 -9.64 0.47 -26.23
N CYS A 96 -9.54 1.01 -25.01
CA CYS A 96 -8.57 0.54 -24.01
C CYS A 96 -9.19 -0.16 -22.81
N ASN A 97 -10.37 -0.78 -22.98
CA ASN A 97 -11.06 -1.43 -21.86
C ASN A 97 -10.20 -2.52 -21.21
N PHE A 98 -10.03 -2.39 -19.91
CA PHE A 98 -9.31 -3.32 -19.06
C PHE A 98 -10.20 -4.50 -18.71
N TYR A 99 -9.70 -5.73 -18.80
CA TYR A 99 -10.43 -6.91 -18.32
C TYR A 99 -9.50 -8.00 -17.81
N LEU A 100 -10.02 -8.83 -16.90
CA LEU A 100 -9.34 -10.02 -16.40
C LEU A 100 -9.54 -11.17 -17.39
N TYR A 101 -8.44 -11.79 -17.81
CA TYR A 101 -8.43 -12.81 -18.84
C TYR A 101 -7.90 -14.15 -18.32
N TYR A 102 -8.80 -15.14 -18.28
CA TYR A 102 -8.54 -16.43 -17.68
C TYR A 102 -7.37 -17.20 -18.34
N LYS A 103 -7.15 -17.06 -19.65
CA LYS A 103 -6.05 -17.78 -20.33
C LYS A 103 -4.66 -17.25 -19.98
N SER A 104 -4.53 -15.96 -19.71
CA SER A 104 -3.27 -15.36 -19.25
C SER A 104 -3.09 -15.46 -17.74
N TYR A 105 -4.13 -15.93 -17.02
CA TYR A 105 -4.23 -15.86 -15.57
C TYR A 105 -4.01 -14.44 -15.02
N SER A 106 -4.18 -13.42 -15.85
CA SER A 106 -3.83 -12.02 -15.56
C SER A 106 -4.84 -11.06 -16.20
N TYR A 107 -4.55 -9.77 -16.19
CA TYR A 107 -5.35 -8.78 -16.93
C TYR A 107 -4.80 -8.55 -18.34
N THR A 108 -5.66 -8.05 -19.22
CA THR A 108 -5.29 -7.59 -20.56
C THR A 108 -6.21 -6.44 -20.99
N PHE A 109 -5.85 -5.81 -22.10
CA PHE A 109 -6.63 -4.76 -22.74
C PHE A 109 -7.39 -5.28 -23.96
N LEU A 110 -8.52 -4.66 -24.27
CA LEU A 110 -9.38 -5.03 -25.40
C LEU A 110 -8.65 -4.92 -26.73
N ASP A 111 -7.99 -3.78 -26.97
CA ASP A 111 -7.07 -3.56 -28.08
C ASP A 111 -5.65 -3.33 -27.53
N TYR A 112 -4.75 -4.27 -27.83
CA TYR A 112 -3.38 -4.26 -27.31
C TYR A 112 -2.45 -3.31 -28.06
N GLU A 113 -2.64 -3.13 -29.37
CA GLU A 113 -1.74 -2.37 -30.25
C GLU A 113 -1.92 -0.85 -30.13
N ASP A 114 -3.14 -0.35 -29.94
CA ASP A 114 -3.47 1.09 -29.86
C ASP A 114 -3.96 1.51 -28.47
N ASN A 115 -3.27 1.05 -27.43
CA ASN A 115 -3.66 1.32 -26.05
C ASN A 115 -3.20 2.69 -25.54
N VAL A 116 -3.93 3.72 -25.95
CA VAL A 116 -3.72 5.13 -25.57
C VAL A 116 -3.82 5.34 -24.06
N ALA A 117 -4.82 4.74 -23.38
CA ALA A 117 -5.01 4.92 -21.94
C ALA A 117 -3.78 4.45 -21.15
N ASN A 118 -3.24 3.31 -21.55
CA ASN A 118 -2.06 2.73 -20.92
C ASN A 118 -0.79 3.58 -21.12
N TYR A 119 -0.62 4.20 -22.29
CA TYR A 119 0.55 5.04 -22.58
C TYR A 119 0.46 6.44 -21.96
N PHE A 120 -0.73 7.05 -21.98
CA PHE A 120 -0.91 8.45 -21.56
C PHE A 120 -1.43 8.62 -20.13
N ILE A 121 -2.09 7.62 -19.55
CA ILE A 121 -2.64 7.68 -18.18
C ILE A 121 -1.83 6.76 -17.27
N ASP A 122 -1.83 5.45 -17.56
CA ASP A 122 -1.35 4.49 -16.57
C ASP A 122 0.18 4.53 -16.44
N THR A 123 0.92 4.54 -17.55
CA THR A 123 2.39 4.57 -17.50
C THR A 123 2.90 5.83 -16.79
N PRO A 124 2.45 7.05 -17.13
CA PRO A 124 2.94 8.25 -16.48
C PRO A 124 2.61 8.27 -14.99
N ILE A 125 1.39 7.85 -14.59
CA ILE A 125 1.01 7.78 -13.18
C ILE A 125 1.91 6.79 -12.43
N ASN A 126 2.09 5.57 -12.95
CA ASN A 126 2.95 4.57 -12.30
C ASN A 126 4.39 5.06 -12.16
N VAL A 127 4.94 5.70 -13.20
CA VAL A 127 6.32 6.25 -13.18
C VAL A 127 6.44 7.38 -12.16
N VAL A 128 5.53 8.37 -12.19
CA VAL A 128 5.57 9.52 -11.28
C VAL A 128 5.40 9.06 -9.84
N CYS A 129 4.41 8.23 -9.54
CA CYS A 129 4.21 7.68 -8.19
C CYS A 129 5.43 6.89 -7.71
N SER A 130 6.03 6.06 -8.58
CA SER A 130 7.25 5.31 -8.23
C SER A 130 8.42 6.23 -7.90
N ILE A 131 8.64 7.28 -8.69
CA ILE A 131 9.72 8.25 -8.46
C ILE A 131 9.47 9.00 -7.15
N LEU A 132 8.25 9.50 -6.92
CA LEU A 132 7.89 10.22 -5.70
C LEU A 132 8.08 9.35 -4.46
N ALA A 133 7.62 8.09 -4.49
CA ALA A 133 7.82 7.15 -3.41
C ALA A 133 9.31 6.92 -3.12
N VAL A 134 10.12 6.65 -4.15
CA VAL A 134 11.58 6.42 -4.00
C VAL A 134 12.27 7.65 -3.42
N VAL A 135 12.00 8.84 -3.96
CA VAL A 135 12.59 10.10 -3.47
C VAL A 135 12.23 10.32 -2.01
N ASN A 136 10.95 10.23 -1.65
CA ASN A 136 10.49 10.44 -0.29
C ASN A 136 11.14 9.46 0.71
N TYR A 137 11.20 8.16 0.39
CA TYR A 137 11.82 7.19 1.29
C TYR A 137 13.34 7.33 1.37
N ALA A 138 14.01 7.69 0.27
CA ALA A 138 15.43 8.00 0.27
C ALA A 138 15.74 9.23 1.15
N THR A 139 14.91 10.27 1.10
CA THR A 139 15.04 11.46 1.95
C THR A 139 14.82 11.13 3.42
N ILE A 140 13.77 10.37 3.77
CA ILE A 140 13.51 9.92 5.15
C ILE A 140 14.71 9.13 5.68
N TYR A 141 15.22 8.17 4.91
CA TYR A 141 16.35 7.35 5.30
C TYR A 141 17.61 8.20 5.54
N SER A 142 17.90 9.12 4.63
CA SER A 142 19.05 10.02 4.72
C SER A 142 18.96 10.93 5.94
N TYR A 143 17.79 11.49 6.19
CA TYR A 143 17.54 12.34 7.37
C TYR A 143 17.74 11.58 8.68
N VAL A 144 17.20 10.36 8.79
CA VAL A 144 17.37 9.51 9.99
C VAL A 144 18.84 9.14 10.18
N ARG A 145 19.56 8.78 9.11
CA ARG A 145 21.01 8.47 9.14
C ARG A 145 21.84 9.68 9.61
N ILE A 146 21.59 10.87 9.07
CA ILE A 146 22.31 12.10 9.43
C ILE A 146 22.00 12.49 10.88
N SER A 147 20.73 12.43 11.27
CA SER A 147 20.30 12.72 12.65
C SER A 147 20.91 11.73 13.65
N ASN A 148 21.13 10.47 13.26
CA ASN A 148 21.83 9.50 14.09
C ASN A 148 23.31 9.85 14.31
N LYS A 149 24.00 10.41 13.32
CA LYS A 149 25.39 10.87 13.47
C LYS A 149 25.51 12.10 14.39
N LYS A 150 24.48 12.95 14.45
CA LYS A 150 24.48 14.21 15.24
C LYS A 150 24.04 14.03 16.70
N VAL A 151 23.15 13.08 16.99
CA VAL A 151 22.52 12.90 18.33
C VAL A 151 23.39 12.07 19.31
N THR A 152 24.62 11.70 18.95
CA THR A 152 25.56 11.04 19.87
C THR A 152 26.02 11.93 21.03
N LYS A 153 25.59 13.20 21.12
CA LYS A 153 26.13 14.14 22.12
C LYS A 153 25.25 14.59 23.27
N VAL A 154 23.91 14.49 23.27
CA VAL A 154 23.11 14.92 24.44
C VAL A 154 21.73 14.22 24.45
N MET A 155 21.34 13.70 25.63
CA MET A 155 19.99 13.29 26.09
C MET A 155 19.51 11.82 25.91
N GLU A 156 18.87 11.33 26.99
CA GLU A 156 18.15 10.06 27.24
C GLU A 156 18.15 8.99 26.13
N ILE A 157 19.18 8.15 26.19
CA ILE A 157 19.56 7.17 25.16
C ILE A 157 18.46 6.13 24.88
N SER A 158 17.61 5.76 25.85
CA SER A 158 16.68 4.63 25.72
C SER A 158 15.39 4.96 24.94
N VAL A 159 14.71 6.07 25.28
CA VAL A 159 13.42 6.45 24.68
C VAL A 159 13.61 6.94 23.23
N GLN A 160 14.67 7.70 22.98
CA GLN A 160 14.96 8.23 21.66
C GLN A 160 15.47 7.14 20.70
N HIS A 161 16.24 6.16 21.19
CA HIS A 161 16.67 5.01 20.39
C HIS A 161 15.50 4.10 20.01
N ALA A 162 14.55 3.87 20.93
CA ALA A 162 13.35 3.09 20.64
C ALA A 162 12.48 3.74 19.54
N ARG A 163 12.24 5.06 19.63
CA ARG A 163 11.49 5.81 18.61
C ARG A 163 12.20 5.79 17.25
N LYS A 164 13.53 5.98 17.23
CA LYS A 164 14.34 5.92 16.00
C LYS A 164 14.33 4.54 15.34
N SER A 165 14.44 3.46 16.12
CA SER A 165 14.35 2.09 15.59
C SER A 165 12.98 1.81 14.98
N GLN A 166 11.92 2.36 15.58
CA GLN A 166 10.57 2.28 15.04
C GLN A 166 10.43 3.02 13.70
N GLU A 167 10.93 4.27 13.60
CA GLU A 167 10.93 5.03 12.34
C GLU A 167 11.72 4.34 11.22
N LEU A 168 12.87 3.72 11.53
CA LEU A 168 13.67 3.01 10.54
C LEU A 168 12.98 1.73 10.04
N ARG A 169 12.36 0.96 10.94
CA ARG A 169 11.56 -0.22 10.56
C ARG A 169 10.41 0.18 9.65
N TYR A 170 9.77 1.29 9.98
CA TYR A 170 8.73 1.92 9.19
C TYR A 170 9.26 2.36 7.81
N ALA A 171 10.40 3.03 7.69
CA ALA A 171 10.95 3.35 6.37
C ALA A 171 11.24 2.10 5.52
N PHE A 172 11.80 1.05 6.12
CA PHE A 172 12.11 -0.20 5.42
C PHE A 172 10.84 -0.92 4.91
N GLN A 173 9.79 -0.93 5.71
CA GLN A 173 8.49 -1.50 5.35
C GLN A 173 7.91 -0.87 4.07
N PHE A 174 7.89 0.45 4.02
CA PHE A 174 7.32 1.13 2.88
C PHE A 174 8.25 1.09 1.66
N ALA A 175 9.57 1.05 1.86
CA ALA A 175 10.52 0.77 0.79
C ALA A 175 10.29 -0.63 0.19
N PHE A 176 10.02 -1.64 1.02
CA PHE A 176 9.68 -2.98 0.56
C PHE A 176 8.37 -2.99 -0.23
N CYS A 177 7.30 -2.35 0.27
CA CYS A 177 6.02 -2.25 -0.45
C CYS A 177 6.20 -1.53 -1.79
N THR A 178 6.98 -0.44 -1.82
CA THR A 178 7.33 0.30 -3.04
C THR A 178 8.10 -0.58 -4.02
N GLY A 179 9.08 -1.35 -3.53
CA GLY A 179 9.83 -2.30 -4.36
C GLY A 179 8.91 -3.35 -4.99
N CYS A 180 8.02 -3.95 -4.21
CA CYS A 180 7.03 -4.90 -4.72
C CYS A 180 6.11 -4.26 -5.77
N CYS A 181 5.63 -3.04 -5.54
CA CYS A 181 4.82 -2.29 -6.50
C CYS A 181 5.57 -2.06 -7.82
N VAL A 182 6.79 -1.53 -7.73
CA VAL A 182 7.65 -1.23 -8.89
C VAL A 182 7.96 -2.48 -9.70
N VAL A 183 8.36 -3.56 -9.04
CA VAL A 183 8.61 -4.85 -9.71
C VAL A 183 7.34 -5.33 -10.39
N THR A 184 6.19 -5.27 -9.71
CA THR A 184 4.92 -5.75 -10.26
C THR A 184 4.56 -5.03 -11.57
N TRP A 185 4.53 -3.69 -11.57
CA TRP A 185 4.11 -2.93 -12.76
C TRP A 185 5.15 -2.94 -13.89
N ILE A 186 6.44 -2.96 -13.57
CA ILE A 186 7.50 -3.14 -14.58
C ILE A 186 7.40 -4.54 -15.18
N SER A 187 7.18 -5.58 -14.39
CA SER A 187 7.00 -6.94 -14.89
C SER A 187 5.81 -7.01 -15.84
N PHE A 188 4.69 -6.35 -15.53
CA PHE A 188 3.55 -6.25 -16.45
C PHE A 188 3.97 -5.69 -17.81
N ARG A 189 4.72 -4.59 -17.83
CA ARG A 189 5.21 -3.95 -19.06
C ARG A 189 6.20 -4.81 -19.84
N VAL A 190 7.24 -5.29 -19.15
CA VAL A 190 8.32 -6.05 -19.78
C VAL A 190 7.82 -7.38 -20.31
N MET A 191 6.96 -8.08 -19.58
CA MET A 191 6.40 -9.36 -20.04
C MET A 191 5.46 -9.18 -21.23
N SER A 192 4.63 -8.12 -21.23
CA SER A 192 3.81 -7.79 -22.40
C SER A 192 4.66 -7.53 -23.64
N LEU A 193 5.75 -6.76 -23.54
CA LEU A 193 6.66 -6.49 -24.66
C LEU A 193 7.44 -7.72 -25.12
N ALA A 194 7.97 -8.51 -24.18
CA ALA A 194 8.87 -9.62 -24.48
C ALA A 194 8.16 -10.82 -25.13
N MET A 195 6.87 -11.04 -24.85
CA MET A 195 6.17 -12.24 -25.29
C MET A 195 5.28 -12.06 -26.52
N GLY A 196 5.05 -10.82 -26.99
CA GLY A 196 4.31 -10.53 -28.21
C GLY A 196 2.87 -11.06 -28.26
N GLY A 197 2.33 -11.58 -27.14
CA GLY A 197 1.02 -12.20 -27.07
C GLY A 197 0.62 -12.58 -25.64
N THR A 198 -0.69 -12.59 -25.38
CA THR A 198 -1.28 -12.74 -24.04
C THR A 198 -1.53 -14.19 -23.61
N ASN A 199 -1.19 -15.19 -24.44
CA ASN A 199 -1.55 -16.59 -24.20
C ASN A 199 -0.46 -17.40 -23.50
N SER A 200 0.60 -16.76 -22.99
CA SER A 200 1.67 -17.47 -22.29
C SER A 200 1.29 -17.77 -20.84
N PRO A 201 1.54 -18.98 -20.34
CA PRO A 201 1.33 -19.30 -18.91
C PRO A 201 2.26 -18.50 -17.99
N ILE A 202 3.32 -17.87 -18.50
CA ILE A 202 4.21 -17.04 -17.67
C ILE A 202 3.49 -15.83 -17.06
N PHE A 203 2.39 -15.37 -17.67
CA PHE A 203 1.59 -14.25 -17.17
C PHE A 203 0.94 -14.56 -15.80
N PHE A 204 0.87 -15.83 -15.38
CA PHE A 204 0.49 -16.21 -14.01
C PHE A 204 1.45 -15.63 -12.95
N SER A 205 2.75 -15.51 -13.27
CA SER A 205 3.73 -14.92 -12.36
C SER A 205 3.39 -13.46 -12.00
N LEU A 206 2.74 -12.74 -12.91
CA LEU A 206 2.29 -11.36 -12.68
C LEU A 206 1.16 -11.31 -11.65
N THR A 207 0.26 -12.29 -11.69
CA THR A 207 -0.81 -12.41 -10.69
C THR A 207 -0.24 -12.78 -9.32
N ILE A 208 0.80 -13.60 -9.25
CA ILE A 208 1.52 -13.83 -7.98
C ILE A 208 2.14 -12.53 -7.47
N LEU A 209 2.84 -11.76 -8.33
CA LEU A 209 3.44 -10.48 -7.95
C LEU A 209 2.38 -9.49 -7.46
N GLN A 210 1.24 -9.41 -8.14
CA GLN A 210 0.10 -8.59 -7.73
C GLN A 210 -0.46 -8.97 -6.35
N ILE A 211 -0.63 -10.28 -6.13
CA ILE A 211 -1.08 -10.84 -4.84
C ILE A 211 -0.07 -10.50 -3.75
N LEU A 212 1.22 -10.67 -4.02
CA LEU A 212 2.29 -10.34 -3.07
C LEU A 212 2.32 -8.86 -2.77
N HIS A 213 2.20 -7.98 -3.77
CA HIS A 213 2.12 -6.53 -3.58
C HIS A 213 0.92 -6.15 -2.68
N SER A 214 -0.27 -6.67 -3.00
CA SER A 214 -1.49 -6.41 -2.22
C SER A 214 -1.38 -6.95 -0.78
N SER A 215 -0.69 -8.07 -0.59
CA SER A 215 -0.49 -8.71 0.72
C SER A 215 0.62 -8.06 1.53
N ALA A 216 1.67 -7.56 0.87
CA ALA A 216 2.82 -6.93 1.48
C ALA A 216 2.38 -5.76 2.34
N ASN A 217 1.46 -4.92 1.82
CA ASN A 217 0.87 -3.80 2.54
C ASN A 217 0.29 -4.25 3.89
N SER A 218 -0.56 -5.28 3.92
CA SER A 218 -1.20 -5.80 5.14
C SER A 218 -0.23 -6.53 6.08
N LEU A 219 0.65 -7.38 5.53
CA LEU A 219 1.65 -8.14 6.29
C LEU A 219 2.63 -7.21 7.02
N VAL A 220 3.04 -6.15 6.34
CA VAL A 220 3.90 -5.11 6.89
C VAL A 220 3.24 -4.43 8.10
N PHE A 221 1.96 -4.06 8.01
CA PHE A 221 1.26 -3.46 9.14
C PHE A 221 1.17 -4.42 10.33
N LEU A 222 0.86 -5.69 10.11
CA LEU A 222 0.69 -6.69 11.17
C LEU A 222 2.01 -7.09 11.85
N ILE A 223 3.10 -7.25 11.09
CA ILE A 223 4.37 -7.75 11.62
C ILE A 223 5.07 -6.68 12.47
N PHE A 224 5.03 -5.42 12.01
CA PHE A 224 5.90 -4.40 12.57
C PHE A 224 5.21 -3.36 13.43
N ASN A 225 3.88 -3.20 13.34
CA ASN A 225 3.16 -2.33 14.25
C ASN A 225 2.90 -3.06 15.57
N LYS A 226 3.74 -2.77 16.58
CA LYS A 226 3.66 -3.40 17.90
C LYS A 226 2.29 -3.19 18.56
N ASP A 227 1.67 -2.04 18.36
CA ASP A 227 0.39 -1.69 18.99
C ASP A 227 -0.74 -2.51 18.38
N VAL A 228 -0.78 -2.61 17.04
CA VAL A 228 -1.74 -3.47 16.32
C VAL A 228 -1.51 -4.93 16.69
N ARG A 229 -0.26 -5.38 16.76
CA ARG A 229 0.06 -6.76 17.17
C ARG A 229 -0.33 -7.06 18.61
N GLN A 230 -0.19 -6.10 19.53
CA GLN A 230 -0.62 -6.24 20.91
C GLN A 230 -2.14 -6.30 21.02
N GLN A 231 -2.86 -5.44 20.29
CA GLN A 231 -4.33 -5.48 20.23
C GLN A 231 -4.83 -6.77 19.56
N PHE A 232 -4.19 -7.21 18.49
CA PHE A 232 -4.53 -8.45 17.78
C PHE A 232 -4.25 -9.68 18.64
N LYS A 233 -3.11 -9.73 19.33
CA LYS A 233 -2.83 -10.79 20.33
C LYS A 233 -3.82 -10.76 21.48
N HIS A 234 -4.20 -9.58 21.97
CA HIS A 234 -5.20 -9.43 23.02
C HIS A 234 -6.59 -9.90 22.59
N HIS A 235 -6.97 -9.71 21.31
CA HIS A 235 -8.24 -10.19 20.76
C HIS A 235 -8.25 -11.69 20.47
N ILE A 236 -7.14 -12.25 19.96
CA ILE A 236 -7.06 -13.68 19.61
C ILE A 236 -6.77 -14.58 20.81
N PHE A 237 -5.91 -14.16 21.73
CA PHE A 237 -5.45 -15.02 22.83
C PHE A 237 -6.16 -14.79 24.17
N GLY A 238 -7.20 -13.95 24.21
CA GLY A 238 -7.94 -13.66 25.43
C GLY A 238 -7.15 -12.80 26.42
N GLN A 239 -7.88 -12.06 27.26
CA GLN A 239 -7.33 -11.05 28.16
C GLN A 239 -6.30 -11.62 29.14
N VAL A 240 -5.03 -11.28 28.97
CA VAL A 240 -4.15 -11.10 30.13
C VAL A 240 -4.23 -9.61 30.46
N GLN A 241 -4.97 -9.26 31.52
CA GLN A 241 -5.01 -7.90 32.05
C GLN A 241 -3.60 -7.46 32.43
N ILE A 242 -2.94 -6.71 31.56
CA ILE A 242 -1.82 -5.88 31.98
C ILE A 242 -2.45 -4.61 32.53
N LYS A 243 -2.60 -4.54 33.87
CA LYS A 243 -2.85 -3.28 34.58
C LYS A 243 -1.88 -2.24 34.04
N GLN A 244 -2.37 -1.27 33.28
CA GLN A 244 -1.59 -0.09 32.94
C GLN A 244 -1.16 0.58 34.26
N PRO A 245 0.12 0.93 34.45
CA PRO A 245 0.50 1.74 35.60
C PRO A 245 -0.21 3.09 35.48
N MET A 246 -1.16 3.32 36.38
CA MET A 246 -1.90 4.56 36.47
C MET A 246 -0.92 5.66 36.94
N CYS A 247 -0.25 6.32 36.01
CA CYS A 247 0.53 7.51 36.33
C CYS A 247 -0.45 8.65 36.63
N ARG A 248 -0.74 8.87 37.93
CA ARG A 248 -1.41 10.09 38.38
C ARG A 248 -0.53 11.29 38.02
N SER A 249 -1.08 12.26 37.29
CA SER A 249 -0.44 13.56 37.12
C SER A 249 -0.54 14.33 38.44
N VAL A 250 0.52 14.33 39.22
CA VAL A 250 0.70 15.31 40.30
C VAL A 250 1.73 16.32 39.81
N SER A 251 1.31 17.59 39.76
CA SER A 251 2.08 18.82 39.58
C SER A 251 3.55 18.72 39.15
N SER A 252 3.79 19.24 37.94
CA SER A 252 4.92 20.04 37.44
C SER A 252 6.38 19.57 37.51
N TYR A 253 6.90 18.78 38.46
CA TYR A 253 8.37 18.57 38.49
C TYR A 253 8.94 17.19 38.85
N THR A 254 8.14 16.16 39.17
CA THR A 254 8.68 14.80 39.35
C THR A 254 7.65 13.73 38.99
N ARG A 255 7.96 12.86 38.01
CA ARG A 255 7.19 11.63 37.75
C ARG A 255 7.85 10.48 38.52
N GLU A 256 7.26 10.09 39.64
CA GLU A 256 7.57 8.81 40.29
C GLU A 256 6.72 7.70 39.67
N CYS A 257 7.38 6.77 38.97
CA CYS A 257 6.76 5.53 38.51
C CYS A 257 7.08 4.42 39.52
N THR A 258 6.13 4.07 40.38
CA THR A 258 6.23 2.90 41.27
C THR A 258 6.22 1.62 40.43
N ARG A 259 7.25 0.78 40.59
CA ARG A 259 7.32 -0.54 39.92
C ARG A 259 6.20 -1.46 40.45
N PRO A 260 5.57 -2.28 39.59
CA PRO A 260 4.60 -3.26 40.05
C PRO A 260 5.29 -4.39 40.82
N THR A 261 4.96 -4.53 42.10
CA THR A 261 5.19 -5.74 42.88
C THR A 261 4.24 -6.84 42.41
N LYS A 262 4.80 -8.02 42.09
CA LYS A 262 4.01 -9.23 41.81
C LYS A 262 3.36 -9.69 43.09
N SER A 263 2.04 -9.62 43.19
CA SER A 263 1.26 -10.40 44.17
C SER A 263 0.79 -11.68 43.49
N ILE A 264 1.31 -12.82 43.96
CA ILE A 264 0.79 -14.15 43.64
C ILE A 264 -0.39 -14.39 44.59
N LEU A 265 -1.55 -14.66 44.02
CA LEU A 265 -2.63 -15.47 44.61
C LEU A 265 -3.49 -15.99 43.45
#